data_AF-A0A3C1LSU5-F1
#
_entry.id   AF-A0A3C1LSU5-F1
#
_cell.length_a   1.000
_cell.length_b   1.000
_cell.length_c   1.000
_cell.angle_alpha   90.00
_cell.angle_beta   90.00
_cell.angle_gamma   90.00
#
_symmetry.space_group_name_H-M   'P 1'
#
loop_
_entity.id
_entity.type
_entity.pdbx_description
1 polymer ?
#
loop_
_entity_poly.entity_id
_entity_poly.type
_entity_poly.pdbx_seq_one_letter_code
_entity_poly.pdbx_strand_id
1 'polypeptide(L)'
;MVRKMKSMDGNNAAAHVSYAFSEVAAIYPITPSSPMADLVDQWSANGLKNIFGTKVKVVEMQSEAGAAGAVHGSLGAGALTTTYTASQGLLLMIPNMY
;
A
#
# COMPACT_ATOMS: atom_id res chain seq x y z
N MET A 1 -15.90 22.57 2.46
CA MET A 1 -14.70 22.53 1.59
C MET A 1 -15.13 22.21 0.17
N VAL A 2 -14.60 22.94 -0.81
CA VAL A 2 -14.79 22.62 -2.24
C VAL A 2 -13.97 21.37 -2.55
N ARG A 3 -14.58 20.36 -3.19
CA ARG A 3 -13.86 19.13 -3.59
C ARG A 3 -12.88 19.47 -4.71
N LYS A 4 -11.65 18.96 -4.61
CA LYS A 4 -10.62 19.15 -5.64
C LYS A 4 -10.84 18.16 -6.78
N MET A 5 -11.21 18.66 -7.95
CA MET A 5 -11.27 17.86 -9.17
C MET A 5 -9.87 17.67 -9.73
N LYS A 6 -9.51 16.43 -10.08
CA LYS A 6 -8.22 16.07 -10.68
C LYS A 6 -8.43 14.88 -11.60
N SER A 7 -7.85 14.94 -12.81
CA SER A 7 -7.80 13.78 -13.71
C SER A 7 -6.76 12.79 -13.19
N MET A 8 -7.18 11.54 -12.98
CA MET A 8 -6.32 10.45 -12.53
C MET A 8 -6.89 9.10 -12.98
N ASP A 9 -6.04 8.10 -13.15
CA ASP A 9 -6.48 6.72 -13.32
C ASP A 9 -6.89 6.08 -11.98
N GLY A 10 -7.42 4.86 -12.04
CA GLY A 10 -7.91 4.14 -10.87
C GLY A 10 -6.81 3.75 -9.87
N ASN A 11 -5.61 3.40 -10.34
CA ASN A 11 -4.49 3.06 -9.45
C ASN A 11 -4.05 4.29 -8.65
N ASN A 12 -3.93 5.44 -9.31
CA ASN A 12 -3.59 6.69 -8.64
C ASN A 12 -4.67 7.11 -7.64
N ALA A 13 -5.94 6.95 -7.99
CA ALA A 13 -7.05 7.22 -7.07
C ALA A 13 -7.01 6.32 -5.83
N ALA A 14 -6.80 5.01 -6.02
CA ALA A 14 -6.70 4.04 -4.93
C ALA A 14 -5.49 4.31 -4.04
N ALA A 15 -4.30 4.50 -4.64
CA ALA A 15 -3.07 4.83 -3.94
C ALA A 15 -3.21 6.12 -3.12
N HIS A 16 -3.85 7.15 -3.67
CA HIS A 16 -4.02 8.43 -2.99
C HIS A 16 -4.77 8.28 -1.65
N VAL A 17 -5.82 7.46 -1.63
CA VAL A 17 -6.56 7.19 -0.40
C VAL A 17 -5.78 6.26 0.52
N SER A 18 -5.22 5.16 0.01
CA SER A 18 -4.48 4.21 0.85
C SER A 18 -3.29 4.87 1.53
N TYR A 19 -2.55 5.74 0.84
CA TYR A 19 -1.43 6.50 1.41
C TYR A 19 -1.88 7.36 2.59
N ALA A 20 -3.01 8.05 2.44
CA ALA A 20 -3.51 8.96 3.46
C ALA A 20 -3.85 8.24 4.77
N PHE A 21 -4.31 6.97 4.71
CA PHE A 21 -4.81 6.22 5.87
C PHE A 21 -3.87 5.11 6.36
N SER A 22 -2.67 4.96 5.79
CA SER A 22 -1.72 3.92 6.17
C SER A 22 -0.49 4.49 6.86
N GLU A 23 0.10 3.71 7.74
CA GLU A 23 1.41 3.96 8.37
C GLU A 23 2.49 3.09 7.74
N VAL A 24 2.14 1.87 7.35
CA VAL A 24 3.04 0.90 6.70
C VAL A 24 2.41 0.40 5.39
N ALA A 25 3.24 0.16 4.37
CA ALA A 25 2.86 -0.54 3.16
C ALA A 25 3.87 -1.66 2.89
N ALA A 26 3.44 -2.92 3.01
CA ALA A 26 4.24 -4.07 2.59
C ALA A 26 3.85 -4.45 1.17
N ILE A 27 4.79 -4.43 0.24
CA ILE A 27 4.51 -4.49 -1.20
C ILE A 27 5.30 -5.59 -1.91
N TYR A 28 4.79 -6.00 -3.06
CA TYR A 28 5.49 -6.80 -4.04
C TYR A 28 4.92 -6.49 -5.44
N PRO A 29 5.76 -6.31 -6.47
CA PRO A 29 5.29 -5.88 -7.79
C PRO A 29 4.56 -6.99 -8.55
N ILE A 30 3.31 -6.73 -8.94
CA ILE A 30 2.53 -7.56 -9.87
C ILE A 30 1.57 -6.70 -10.71
N THR A 31 1.57 -6.90 -12.03
CA THR A 31 0.67 -6.23 -12.97
C THR A 31 -0.78 -6.72 -12.76
N PRO A 32 -1.80 -5.84 -12.76
CA PRO A 32 -1.78 -4.40 -13.03
C PRO A 32 -1.70 -3.51 -11.77
N SER A 33 -1.44 -4.07 -10.58
CA SER A 33 -1.44 -3.34 -9.31
C SER A 33 -0.14 -2.61 -8.97
N SER A 34 0.99 -2.95 -9.60
CA SER A 34 2.30 -2.31 -9.33
C SER A 34 2.27 -0.77 -9.29
N PRO A 35 1.54 -0.05 -10.19
CA PRO A 35 1.53 1.40 -10.14
C PRO A 35 1.04 2.00 -8.82
N MET A 36 0.19 1.30 -8.05
CA MET A 36 -0.23 1.76 -6.72
C MET A 36 0.95 1.76 -5.73
N ALA A 37 1.73 0.68 -5.72
CA ALA A 37 2.89 0.54 -4.86
C ALA A 37 3.98 1.56 -5.23
N ASP A 38 4.24 1.74 -6.53
CA ASP A 38 5.22 2.70 -7.03
C ASP A 38 4.88 4.14 -6.65
N LEU A 39 3.60 4.54 -6.77
CA LEU A 39 3.15 5.87 -6.38
C LEU A 39 3.32 6.11 -4.88
N VAL A 40 2.98 5.12 -4.05
CA VAL A 40 3.11 5.20 -2.59
C VAL A 40 4.57 5.30 -2.17
N ASP A 41 5.46 4.52 -2.80
CA ASP A 41 6.91 4.62 -2.56
C ASP A 41 7.45 5.99 -2.94
N GLN A 42 7.13 6.47 -4.15
CA GLN A 42 7.54 7.80 -4.61
C GLN A 42 7.02 8.93 -3.72
N TRP A 43 5.77 8.87 -3.27
CA TRP A 43 5.22 9.89 -2.37
C TRP A 43 5.90 9.86 -1.00
N SER A 44 6.23 8.68 -0.47
CA SER A 44 7.01 8.56 0.76
C SER A 44 8.44 9.08 0.62
N ALA A 45 9.12 8.76 -0.48
CA ALA A 45 10.44 9.27 -0.79
C ALA A 45 10.43 10.82 -0.89
N ASN A 46 9.39 11.38 -1.51
CA ASN A 46 9.18 12.83 -1.66
C ASN A 46 8.67 13.53 -0.39
N GLY A 47 8.47 12.81 0.72
CA GLY A 47 8.10 13.43 1.99
C GLY A 47 6.61 13.74 2.16
N LEU A 48 5.74 13.19 1.32
CA LEU A 48 4.29 13.30 1.53
C LEU A 48 3.93 12.72 2.91
N LYS A 49 3.00 13.38 3.60
CA LYS A 49 2.53 12.94 4.92
C LYS A 49 1.13 12.36 4.81
N ASN A 50 0.90 11.27 5.52
CA ASN A 50 -0.42 10.71 5.77
C ASN A 50 -1.20 11.60 6.76
N ILE A 51 -2.43 11.20 7.12
CA ILE A 51 -3.27 11.96 8.06
C ILE A 51 -2.71 11.98 9.50
N PHE A 52 -1.77 11.08 9.81
CA PHE A 52 -1.08 11.02 11.10
C PHE A 52 0.16 11.94 11.15
N GLY A 53 0.45 12.67 10.06
CA GLY A 53 1.57 13.60 9.98
C GLY A 53 2.93 12.92 9.75
N THR A 54 2.94 11.64 9.41
CA THR A 54 4.14 10.82 9.14
C THR A 54 4.17 10.35 7.69
N LYS A 55 5.33 9.88 7.22
CA LYS A 55 5.46 9.27 5.89
C LYS A 55 5.08 7.80 5.99
N VAL A 56 4.43 7.24 4.98
CA VAL A 56 4.17 5.79 4.94
C VAL A 56 5.51 5.04 4.86
N LYS A 57 5.74 4.08 5.76
CA LYS A 57 6.90 3.20 5.67
C LYS A 57 6.64 2.13 4.62
N VAL A 58 7.33 2.21 3.49
CA VAL A 58 7.21 1.23 2.40
C VAL A 58 8.29 0.17 2.55
N VAL A 59 7.90 -1.10 2.42
CA VAL A 59 8.82 -2.26 2.50
C VAL A 59 8.47 -3.22 1.37
N GLU A 60 9.40 -3.41 0.44
CA GLU A 60 9.29 -4.44 -0.58
C GLU A 60 9.73 -5.79 -0.03
N MET A 61 8.89 -6.80 -0.20
CA MET A 61 9.15 -8.17 0.26
C MET A 61 9.65 -9.04 -0.88
N GLN A 62 10.00 -10.29 -0.59
CA GLN A 62 10.49 -11.25 -1.59
C GLN A 62 9.37 -11.89 -2.44
N SER A 63 8.13 -11.84 -1.98
CA SER A 63 6.92 -12.35 -2.65
C SER A 63 5.66 -11.78 -2.01
N GLU A 64 4.50 -11.96 -2.64
CA GLU A 64 3.20 -11.57 -2.07
C GLU A 64 2.88 -12.34 -0.78
N ALA A 65 3.33 -13.59 -0.65
CA ALA A 65 3.21 -14.33 0.62
C ALA A 65 4.02 -13.66 1.73
N GLY A 66 5.23 -13.17 1.41
CA GLY A 66 6.05 -12.37 2.33
C GLY A 66 5.40 -11.04 2.68
N ALA A 67 4.83 -10.35 1.69
CA ALA A 67 4.06 -9.12 1.90
C ALA A 67 2.86 -9.35 2.82
N ALA A 68 2.08 -10.42 2.61
CA ALA A 68 0.94 -10.74 3.48
C ALA A 68 1.36 -11.05 4.92
N GLY A 69 2.45 -11.79 5.12
CA GLY A 69 3.00 -12.03 6.47
C GLY A 69 3.48 -10.74 7.15
N ALA A 70 4.11 -9.85 6.39
CA ALA A 70 4.51 -8.53 6.90
C ALA A 70 3.30 -7.65 7.24
N VAL A 71 2.23 -7.68 6.43
CA VAL A 71 0.95 -7.03 6.74
C VAL A 71 0.39 -7.56 8.06
N HIS A 72 0.27 -8.89 8.19
CA HIS A 72 -0.25 -9.54 9.40
C HIS A 72 0.54 -9.11 10.63
N GLY A 73 1.88 -9.23 10.59
CA GLY A 73 2.74 -8.86 11.71
C GLY A 73 2.65 -7.38 12.08
N SER A 74 2.59 -6.49 11.07
CA SER A 74 2.48 -5.05 11.28
C SER A 74 1.14 -4.64 11.89
N LEU A 75 0.04 -5.24 11.43
CA LEU A 75 -1.30 -5.03 12.02
C LEU A 75 -1.34 -5.56 13.46
N GLY A 76 -0.81 -6.76 13.70
CA GLY A 76 -0.73 -7.36 15.05
C GLY A 76 0.12 -6.55 16.03
N ALA A 77 1.12 -5.80 15.52
CA ALA A 77 1.93 -4.89 16.30
C ALA A 77 1.29 -3.48 16.49
N GLY A 78 0.13 -3.23 15.88
CA GLY A 78 -0.67 -2.01 16.12
C GLY A 78 -0.48 -0.88 15.10
N ALA A 79 0.12 -1.14 13.94
CA ALA A 79 0.24 -0.14 12.87
C ALA A 79 -0.82 -0.35 11.78
N LEU A 80 -1.39 0.74 11.24
CA LEU A 80 -2.31 0.66 10.11
C LEU A 80 -1.56 0.34 8.83
N THR A 81 -1.80 -0.86 8.29
CA THR A 81 -1.00 -1.41 7.18
C THR A 81 -1.84 -1.72 5.95
N THR A 82 -1.30 -1.39 4.78
CA THR A 82 -1.90 -1.71 3.49
C THR A 82 -0.95 -2.54 2.62
N THR A 83 -1.50 -3.16 1.58
CA THR A 83 -0.77 -3.80 0.49
C THR A 83 -1.53 -3.63 -0.83
N TYR A 84 -0.87 -3.91 -1.95
CA TYR A 84 -1.45 -3.85 -3.29
C TYR A 84 -1.07 -5.12 -4.03
N THR A 85 -2.06 -5.84 -4.52
CA THR A 85 -1.83 -7.12 -5.22
C THR A 85 -2.97 -7.40 -6.21
N ALA A 86 -2.79 -8.41 -7.04
CA ALA A 86 -3.79 -8.89 -7.99
C ALA A 86 -3.51 -10.34 -8.38
N SER A 87 -4.52 -11.01 -8.96
CA SER A 87 -4.36 -12.31 -9.63
C SER A 87 -3.60 -13.34 -8.79
N GLN A 88 -2.49 -13.87 -9.28
CA GLN A 88 -1.67 -14.89 -8.60
C GLN A 88 -1.09 -14.39 -7.28
N GLY A 89 -0.76 -13.11 -7.20
CA GLY A 89 -0.25 -12.51 -5.97
C GLY A 89 -1.27 -12.58 -4.84
N LEU A 90 -2.56 -12.34 -5.15
CA LEU A 90 -3.63 -12.46 -4.17
C LEU A 90 -3.78 -13.90 -3.64
N LEU A 91 -3.59 -14.92 -4.50
CA LEU A 91 -3.66 -16.32 -4.08
C LEU A 91 -2.59 -16.64 -3.01
N LEU A 92 -1.40 -16.06 -3.14
CA LEU A 92 -0.31 -16.25 -2.18
C LEU A 92 -0.57 -15.54 -0.84
N MET A 93 -1.48 -14.56 -0.80
CA MET A 93 -1.86 -13.87 0.43
C MET A 93 -2.94 -14.61 1.23
N ILE A 94 -3.72 -15.50 0.60
CA ILE A 94 -4.85 -16.21 1.22
C ILE A 94 -4.52 -16.83 2.59
N PRO A 95 -3.38 -17.54 2.78
CA PRO A 95 -3.08 -18.14 4.07
C PRO A 95 -2.95 -17.14 5.23
N ASN A 96 -2.51 -15.90 4.97
CA ASN A 96 -2.40 -14.85 6.00
C ASN A 96 -3.69 -14.03 6.16
N MET A 97 -4.66 -14.19 5.24
CA MET A 97 -5.96 -13.52 5.35
C MET A 97 -6.88 -14.21 6.38
N TYR A 98 -6.56 -15.43 6.79
CA TYR A 98 -7.20 -16.19 7.86
C TYR A 98 -6.33 -16.19 9.11
#